data_AF-A0A1S2T6Q0-F1
#
_entry.id   AF-A0A1S2T6Q0-F1
#
_cell.length_a   1.000
_cell.length_b   1.000
_cell.length_c   1.000
_cell.angle_alpha   90.00
_cell.angle_beta   90.00
_cell.angle_gamma   90.00
#
_symmetry.space_group_name_H-M   'P 1'
#
loop_
_entity.id
_entity.type
_entity.pdbx_description
1 polymer ?
#
loop_
_entity_poly.entity_id
_entity_poly.type
_entity_poly.pdbx_seq_one_letter_code
_entity_poly.pdbx_strand_id
1 'polypeptide(L)'
;MSAERLNERLMGYYQFARTSIFSESRTADGVTALNRYLKEITTLHKPDTSLPSADWARYRLAQLYAHQGAQQQFNELVKARDKHEEETLNEAWQSLLSMR
;
A
#
# COMPACT_ATOMS: atom_id res chain seq x y z
N MET A 1 13.94 -9.77 17.06
CA MET A 1 12.63 -9.10 17.25
C MET A 1 11.56 -10.19 17.28
N SER A 2 10.58 -10.12 18.18
CA SER A 2 9.48 -11.11 18.21
C SER A 2 8.55 -10.94 17.01
N ALA A 3 7.80 -11.99 16.66
CA ALA A 3 6.81 -11.94 15.58
C ALA A 3 5.73 -10.88 15.85
N GLU A 4 5.26 -10.78 17.10
CA GLU A 4 4.30 -9.75 17.53
C GLU A 4 4.81 -8.32 17.27
N ARG A 5 6.04 -8.01 17.70
CA ARG A 5 6.64 -6.69 17.46
C ARG A 5 6.86 -6.38 15.98
N LEU A 6 7.13 -7.41 15.17
CA LEU A 6 7.20 -7.25 13.71
C LEU A 6 5.83 -6.86 13.14
N ASN A 7 4.78 -7.57 13.54
CA ASN A 7 3.41 -7.32 13.08
C ASN A 7 2.94 -5.92 13.49
N GLU A 8 3.16 -5.52 14.74
CA GLU A 8 2.85 -4.18 15.22
C GLU A 8 3.56 -3.09 14.41
N ARG A 9 4.86 -3.29 14.11
CA ARG A 9 5.64 -2.35 13.31
C ARG A 9 5.12 -2.26 11.87
N LEU A 10 4.82 -3.39 11.26
CA LEU A 10 4.25 -3.45 9.91
C LEU A 10 2.89 -2.75 9.87
N MET A 11 2.01 -3.07 10.81
CA MET A 11 0.72 -2.39 10.94
C MET A 11 0.92 -0.87 11.13
N GLY A 12 1.90 -0.46 11.95
CA GLY A 12 2.27 0.95 12.13
C GLY A 12 2.65 1.65 10.83
N TYR A 13 3.49 1.03 9.99
CA TYR A 13 3.83 1.57 8.66
C TYR A 13 2.61 1.71 7.76
N TYR A 14 1.76 0.67 7.71
CA TYR A 14 0.57 0.69 6.88
C TYR A 14 -0.42 1.77 7.32
N GLN A 15 -0.71 1.86 8.62
CA GLN A 15 -1.65 2.85 9.15
C GLN A 15 -1.13 4.28 8.99
N PHE A 16 0.17 4.50 9.21
CA PHE A 16 0.77 5.81 8.99
C PHE A 16 0.61 6.28 7.54
N ALA A 17 0.89 5.41 6.56
CA ALA A 17 0.71 5.74 5.16
C ALA A 17 -0.77 5.97 4.80
N ARG A 18 -1.68 5.14 5.32
CA ARG A 18 -3.12 5.32 5.14
C ARG A 18 -3.62 6.66 5.69
N THR A 19 -3.17 7.06 6.87
CA THR A 19 -3.46 8.39 7.44
C THR A 19 -2.86 9.50 6.58
N SER A 20 -1.65 9.31 6.03
CA SER A 20 -1.02 10.28 5.14
C SER A 20 -1.81 10.49 3.84
N ILE A 21 -2.43 9.44 3.31
CA ILE A 21 -3.36 9.53 2.17
C ILE A 21 -4.58 10.38 2.55
N PHE A 22 -5.30 10.00 3.61
CA PHE A 22 -6.57 10.65 3.95
C PHE A 22 -6.43 12.09 4.46
N SER A 23 -5.28 12.42 5.05
CA SER A 23 -4.97 13.78 5.47
C SER A 23 -4.33 14.62 4.36
N GLU A 24 -4.01 14.01 3.21
CA GLU A 24 -3.24 14.62 2.12
C GLU A 24 -1.92 15.27 2.58
N SER A 25 -1.38 14.79 3.70
CA SER A 25 -0.23 15.36 4.37
C SER A 25 0.82 14.30 4.61
N ARG A 26 2.09 14.72 4.67
CA ARG A 26 3.25 13.82 4.83
C ARG A 26 3.28 12.67 3.82
N THR A 27 2.77 12.89 2.60
CA THR A 27 2.64 11.84 1.59
C THR A 27 3.98 11.19 1.25
N ALA A 28 5.09 11.95 1.25
CA ALA A 28 6.45 11.41 1.01
C ALA A 28 6.90 10.45 2.12
N ASP A 29 6.60 10.77 3.37
CA ASP A 29 6.84 9.86 4.51
C ASP A 29 5.94 8.62 4.41
N GLY A 30 4.68 8.81 3.97
CA GLY A 30 3.74 7.71 3.70
C GLY A 30 4.28 6.73 2.65
N VAL A 31 4.89 7.24 1.57
CA VAL A 31 5.54 6.43 0.53
C VAL A 31 6.69 5.63 1.14
N THR A 32 7.51 6.29 1.96
CA THR A 32 8.62 5.63 2.66
C THR A 32 8.13 4.51 3.58
N ALA A 33 7.04 4.74 4.33
CA ALA A 33 6.45 3.75 5.21
C ALA A 33 5.89 2.54 4.44
N LEU A 34 5.13 2.75 3.35
CA LEU A 34 4.60 1.66 2.54
C LEU A 34 5.68 0.87 1.81
N ASN A 35 6.74 1.52 1.35
CA ASN A 35 7.88 0.81 0.77
C ASN A 35 8.58 -0.09 1.80
N ARG A 36 8.70 0.35 3.06
CA ARG A 36 9.21 -0.51 4.15
C ARG A 36 8.26 -1.66 4.44
N TYR A 37 6.96 -1.38 4.49
CA TYR A 37 5.93 -2.40 4.66
C TYR A 37 6.04 -3.50 3.60
N LEU A 38 6.03 -3.10 2.33
CA LEU A 38 6.10 -4.00 1.18
C LEU A 38 7.39 -4.84 1.20
N LYS A 39 8.54 -4.21 1.46
CA LYS A 39 9.82 -4.91 1.56
C LYS A 39 9.80 -6.01 2.63
N GLU A 40 9.19 -5.74 3.78
CA GLU A 40 9.17 -6.70 4.88
C GLU A 40 8.09 -7.78 4.68
N ILE A 41 6.85 -7.42 4.34
CA ILE A 41 5.75 -8.38 4.23
C ILE A 41 5.96 -9.41 3.13
N THR A 42 6.57 -9.04 2.00
CA THR A 42 6.83 -9.98 0.89
C THR A 42 7.92 -10.99 1.19
N THR A 43 8.69 -10.79 2.27
CA THR A 43 9.70 -11.76 2.73
C THR A 43 9.13 -12.79 3.70
N LEU A 44 7.91 -12.57 4.20
CA LEU A 44 7.25 -13.48 5.12
C LEU A 44 6.66 -14.67 4.34
N HIS A 45 7.08 -15.88 4.71
CA HIS A 45 6.52 -17.10 4.12
C HIS A 45 5.01 -17.26 4.43
N LYS A 46 4.58 -16.80 5.61
CA LYS A 46 3.18 -16.77 6.02
C LYS A 46 2.92 -15.49 6.82
N PRO A 47 2.50 -14.40 6.16
CA PRO A 47 2.08 -13.18 6.84
C PRO A 47 0.95 -13.47 7.81
N ASP A 48 0.91 -12.74 8.92
CA ASP A 48 -0.23 -12.75 9.83
C ASP A 48 -1.48 -12.25 9.10
N THR A 49 -2.61 -12.94 9.26
CA THR A 49 -3.87 -12.60 8.57
C THR A 49 -4.48 -11.27 9.02
N SER A 50 -4.02 -10.71 10.15
CA SER A 50 -4.40 -9.37 10.60
C SER A 50 -3.69 -8.25 9.84
N LEU A 51 -2.59 -8.54 9.15
CA LEU A 51 -1.87 -7.58 8.33
C LEU A 51 -2.54 -7.43 6.95
N PRO A 52 -2.68 -6.19 6.45
CA PRO A 52 -3.11 -5.96 5.08
C PRO A 52 -2.21 -6.67 4.06
N SER A 53 -2.79 -7.19 2.97
CA SER A 53 -2.01 -7.87 1.94
C SER A 53 -1.01 -6.93 1.26
N ALA A 54 0.01 -7.52 0.62
CA ALA A 54 0.95 -6.75 -0.22
C ALA A 54 0.21 -6.01 -1.35
N ASP A 55 -0.89 -6.56 -1.85
CA ASP A 55 -1.67 -5.96 -2.94
C ASP A 55 -2.44 -4.72 -2.48
N TRP A 56 -3.08 -4.80 -1.30
CA TRP A 56 -3.66 -3.62 -0.66
C TRP A 56 -2.61 -2.54 -0.37
N ALA A 57 -1.41 -2.94 0.06
CA ALA A 57 -0.30 -2.00 0.25
C ALA A 57 0.17 -1.34 -1.06
N ARG A 58 0.26 -2.09 -2.17
CA ARG A 58 0.57 -1.53 -3.51
C ARG A 58 -0.52 -0.56 -3.99
N TYR A 59 -1.78 -0.89 -3.76
CA TYR A 59 -2.89 0.03 -4.06
C TYR A 59 -2.76 1.35 -3.30
N ARG A 60 -2.51 1.30 -1.98
CA ARG A 60 -2.29 2.52 -1.17
C ARG A 60 -1.06 3.30 -1.63
N LEU A 61 0.00 2.60 -2.05
CA LEU A 61 1.18 3.26 -2.60
C LEU A 61 0.88 3.99 -3.91
N ALA A 62 0.02 3.42 -4.76
CA ALA A 62 -0.46 4.10 -5.97
C ALA A 62 -1.27 5.35 -5.63
N GLN A 63 -2.12 5.32 -4.60
CA GLN A 63 -2.83 6.54 -4.16
C GLN A 63 -1.86 7.66 -3.76
N LEU A 64 -0.80 7.33 -3.01
CA LEU A 64 0.22 8.32 -2.65
C LEU A 64 0.96 8.88 -3.86
N TYR A 65 1.34 8.03 -4.82
CA TYR A 65 1.96 8.51 -6.05
C TYR A 65 1.02 9.37 -6.89
N ALA A 66 -0.28 9.07 -6.91
CA ALA A 66 -1.28 9.93 -7.54
C ALA A 66 -1.35 11.31 -6.86
N HIS A 67 -1.40 11.38 -5.53
CA HIS A 67 -1.41 12.65 -4.78
C HIS A 67 -0.14 13.49 -4.99
N GLN A 68 1.01 12.85 -5.23
CA GLN A 68 2.28 13.52 -5.49
C GLN A 68 2.49 13.94 -6.95
N GLY A 69 1.60 13.55 -7.86
CA GLY A 69 1.82 13.70 -9.31
C GLY A 69 2.96 12.81 -9.84
N ALA A 70 3.38 11.78 -9.09
CA ALA A 70 4.42 10.83 -9.45
C ALA A 70 3.90 9.80 -10.48
N GLN A 71 3.63 10.30 -11.69
CA GLN A 71 2.89 9.59 -12.74
C GLN A 71 3.57 8.30 -13.19
N GLN A 72 4.89 8.28 -13.26
CA GLN A 72 5.64 7.12 -13.71
C GLN A 72 5.47 5.96 -12.73
N GLN A 73 5.75 6.19 -11.44
CA GLN A 73 5.65 5.18 -10.39
C GLN A 73 4.22 4.67 -10.21
N PHE A 74 3.23 5.56 -10.35
CA PHE A 74 1.83 5.18 -10.40
C PHE A 74 1.54 4.18 -11.52
N ASN A 75 1.98 4.49 -12.74
CA ASN A 75 1.75 3.64 -13.91
C ASN A 75 2.45 2.29 -13.79
N GLU A 76 3.63 2.23 -13.17
CA GLU A 76 4.34 0.99 -12.88
C GLU A 76 3.51 0.08 -11.96
N LEU A 77 2.93 0.63 -10.88
CA LEU A 77 2.04 -0.13 -9.99
C LEU A 77 0.75 -0.58 -10.68
N VAL A 78 0.18 0.26 -11.54
CA VAL A 78 -1.01 -0.08 -12.34
C VAL A 78 -0.74 -1.23 -13.30
N LYS A 79 0.44 -1.27 -13.94
CA LYS A 79 0.83 -2.36 -14.85
C LYS A 79 1.12 -3.66 -14.11
N ALA A 80 1.69 -3.56 -12.91
CA ALA A 80 2.05 -4.70 -12.09
C ALA A 80 0.88 -5.24 -11.24
N ARG A 81 -0.30 -4.61 -11.28
CA ARG A 81 -1.47 -5.15 -10.59
C ARG A 81 -1.92 -6.42 -11.31
N ASP A 82 -2.12 -7.48 -10.54
CA ASP A 82 -2.79 -8.66 -11.06
C ASP A 82 -4.30 -8.39 -11.11
N LYS A 83 -5.04 -9.13 -11.96
CA LYS A 83 -6.48 -9.24 -11.77
C LYS A 83 -6.68 -10.03 -10.49
N HIS A 84 -6.94 -9.34 -9.38
CA HIS A 84 -7.14 -9.98 -8.09
C HIS A 84 -8.49 -10.72 -8.08
N GLU A 85 -8.59 -11.84 -7.37
CA GLU A 85 -9.89 -12.50 -7.13
C GLU A 85 -10.75 -11.68 -6.16
N GLU A 86 -10.12 -10.84 -5.33
CA GLU A 86 -10.80 -9.96 -4.38
C GLU A 86 -11.50 -8.80 -5.12
N GLU A 87 -12.82 -8.90 -5.25
CA GLU A 87 -13.67 -7.93 -5.95
C GLU A 87 -13.51 -6.50 -5.40
N THR A 88 -13.45 -6.34 -4.07
CA THR A 88 -13.31 -5.03 -3.42
C THR A 88 -12.01 -4.33 -3.77
N LEU A 89 -10.89 -5.06 -3.91
CA LEU A 89 -9.62 -4.49 -4.33
C LEU A 89 -9.67 -4.08 -5.80
N ASN A 90 -10.33 -4.88 -6.65
CA ASN A 90 -10.54 -4.52 -8.06
C ASN A 90 -11.37 -3.24 -8.18
N GLU A 91 -12.48 -3.13 -7.45
CA GLU A 91 -13.32 -1.92 -7.40
C GLU A 91 -12.52 -0.69 -6.93
N ALA A 92 -11.71 -0.85 -5.89
CA ALA A 92 -10.85 0.21 -5.38
C ALA A 92 -9.85 0.70 -6.44
N TRP A 93 -9.26 -0.21 -7.21
CA TRP A 93 -8.43 0.14 -8.36
C TRP A 93 -9.22 0.85 -9.46
N GLN A 94 -10.40 0.37 -9.83
CA GLN A 94 -11.22 1.03 -10.86
C GLN A 94 -11.59 2.45 -10.46
N SER A 95 -12.00 2.65 -9.20
CA SER A 95 -12.28 3.98 -8.66
C SER A 95 -11.06 4.89 -8.72
N LEU A 96 -9.87 4.41 -8.38
CA LEU A 96 -8.64 5.22 -8.45
C LEU A 96 -8.27 5.62 -9.89
N LEU A 97 -8.56 4.74 -10.87
CA LEU A 97 -8.28 5.01 -12.28
C LEU A 97 -9.28 5.97 -12.92
N SER A 98 -10.54 5.98 -12.46
CA SER A 98 -11.59 6.84 -13.01
C SER A 98 -11.58 8.27 -12.47
N MET A 99 -10.87 8.53 -11.37
CA MET A 99 -10.70 9.87 -10.80
C MET A 99 -9.64 10.73 -11.52
N ARG A 100 -9.14 10.27 -12.68
CA ARG A 100 -8.17 10.97 -13.54
C ARG A 100 -8.83 11.49 -14.80
#